data_AF-A0A1V5WSS6-F1
#
_entry.id   AF-A0A1V5WSS6-F1
#
_cell.length_a   1.000
_cell.length_b   1.000
_cell.length_c   1.000
_cell.angle_alpha   90.00
_cell.angle_beta   90.00
_cell.angle_gamma   90.00
#
_symmetry.space_group_name_H-M   'P 1'
#
loop_
_entity.id
_entity.type
_entity.pdbx_description
1 polymer ?
#
loop_
_entity_poly.entity_id
_entity_poly.type
_entity_poly.pdbx_seq_one_letter_code
_entity_poly.pdbx_strand_id
1 'polypeptide(L)'
;MTKRAIIIFVLFLFFWALPNAKASAQDSGAVCSVDNSEQCAESSLPTVIGNQSNHSDNCDKTIYVYYGQECSHCKDLEKYLDEMLLEHPEIEIKRYEVWHNDENLNLLKQKASERGVEAKNVPVVFVGHQTFIGYASDELTGVEIKKSIYDLYCIEDKVEEKSITIPLINKTINFSSLSLPALTVILGVVDGFNPCAMWALIALVTILLATEDKRKIRLIGGVFIISSWLIYYLFMAFYLNTFQLLTFIVWLRYLIGALALFAGAAYIRDFITYKPGVCKVTNAKQQKGLMEKMKKVASQNSAWLIIVGVVAIAFSVNLVEMVCSLGLPVIYTQILSINNLPQWQYYLYLGLYNTLYMADDIIVFVIAATTMNYVHLNNKYDRWMKLVGGILIITIGLILAIKPDLLG
;
A
#
# COMPACT_ATOMS: atom_id res chain seq x y z
N MET A 1 -19.20 5.40 -25.92
CA MET A 1 -18.53 4.09 -25.90
C MET A 1 -19.56 2.99 -26.11
N THR A 2 -19.29 2.02 -26.98
CA THR A 2 -20.21 0.89 -27.26
C THR A 2 -20.33 -0.02 -26.03
N LYS A 3 -21.48 -0.69 -25.84
CA LYS A 3 -21.69 -1.65 -24.73
C LYS A 3 -20.58 -2.69 -24.60
N ARG A 4 -19.90 -3.03 -25.70
CA ARG A 4 -18.71 -3.90 -25.72
C ARG A 4 -17.51 -3.32 -24.97
N ALA A 5 -17.25 -2.01 -25.06
CA ALA A 5 -16.12 -1.39 -24.39
C ALA A 5 -16.28 -1.38 -22.86
N ILE A 6 -17.50 -1.18 -22.36
CA ILE A 6 -17.81 -1.21 -20.92
C ILE A 6 -17.69 -2.64 -20.38
N ILE A 7 -18.18 -3.64 -21.14
CA ILE A 7 -18.06 -5.06 -20.75
C ILE A 7 -16.59 -5.50 -20.73
N ILE A 8 -15.79 -5.07 -21.71
CA ILE A 8 -14.35 -5.36 -21.74
C ILE A 8 -13.64 -4.71 -20.56
N PHE A 9 -13.97 -3.46 -20.23
CA PHE A 9 -13.37 -2.76 -19.09
C PHE A 9 -13.75 -3.40 -17.74
N VAL A 10 -15.02 -3.79 -17.56
CA VAL A 10 -15.48 -4.48 -16.34
C VAL A 10 -14.89 -5.89 -16.23
N LEU A 11 -14.75 -6.62 -17.34
CA LEU A 11 -14.08 -7.93 -17.35
C LEU A 11 -12.58 -7.82 -17.08
N PHE A 12 -11.93 -6.73 -17.54
CA PHE A 12 -10.53 -6.46 -17.29
C PHE A 12 -10.27 -6.17 -15.79
N LEU A 13 -11.14 -5.37 -15.16
CA LEU A 13 -11.11 -5.13 -13.70
C LEU A 13 -11.36 -6.42 -12.91
N PHE A 14 -12.26 -7.29 -13.39
CA PHE A 14 -12.55 -8.58 -12.75
C PHE A 14 -11.40 -9.59 -12.86
N PHE A 15 -10.64 -9.56 -13.95
CA PHE A 15 -9.45 -10.40 -14.15
C PHE A 15 -8.25 -9.94 -13.33
N TRP A 16 -8.15 -8.63 -13.06
CA TRP A 16 -7.09 -8.06 -12.22
C TRP A 16 -7.27 -8.42 -10.73
N ALA A 17 -8.51 -8.60 -10.27
CA ALA A 17 -8.86 -8.92 -8.89
C ALA A 17 -8.72 -10.42 -8.51
N LEU A 18 -8.33 -11.29 -9.45
CA LEU A 18 -8.08 -12.70 -9.15
C LEU A 18 -6.61 -12.90 -8.75
N PRO A 19 -6.32 -13.37 -7.52
CA PRO A 19 -4.96 -13.76 -7.17
C PRO A 19 -4.56 -14.95 -8.04
N ASN A 20 -3.60 -14.74 -8.95
CA ASN A 20 -2.96 -15.83 -9.67
C ASN A 20 -2.05 -16.59 -8.71
N ALA A 21 -2.65 -17.49 -7.94
CA ALA A 21 -1.93 -18.57 -7.29
C ALA A 21 -1.50 -19.57 -8.36
N LYS A 22 -0.23 -19.48 -8.80
CA LYS A 22 0.57 -20.57 -9.36
C LYS A 22 2.02 -20.11 -9.50
N ALA A 23 2.77 -20.16 -8.40
CA ALA A 23 4.21 -20.33 -8.46
C ALA A 23 4.46 -21.83 -8.71
N SER A 24 4.61 -22.20 -9.98
CA SER A 24 5.16 -23.51 -10.35
C SER A 24 6.67 -23.38 -10.24
N ALA A 25 7.26 -24.10 -9.29
CA ALA A 25 8.67 -24.45 -9.36
C ALA A 25 8.91 -25.16 -10.69
N GLN A 26 9.72 -24.57 -11.57
CA GLN A 26 10.29 -25.28 -12.70
C GLN A 26 11.80 -25.23 -12.54
N ASP A 27 12.28 -26.34 -12.00
CA ASP A 27 13.64 -26.83 -12.08
C ASP A 27 14.14 -26.72 -13.53
N SER A 28 15.32 -26.14 -13.69
CA SER A 28 16.06 -26.15 -14.95
C SER A 28 17.54 -26.20 -14.60
N GLY A 29 17.96 -27.37 -14.14
CA GLY A 29 19.37 -27.73 -14.08
C GLY A 29 20.02 -27.57 -15.45
N ALA A 30 20.97 -26.63 -15.54
CA ALA A 30 21.96 -26.64 -16.61
C ALA A 30 23.09 -27.57 -16.17
N VAL A 31 22.96 -28.85 -16.51
CA VAL A 31 24.06 -29.81 -16.52
C VAL A 31 25.01 -29.39 -17.62
N CYS A 32 26.26 -29.07 -17.29
CA CYS A 32 27.32 -28.92 -18.30
C CYS A 32 27.71 -30.30 -18.82
N SER A 33 27.55 -30.51 -20.13
CA SER A 33 28.06 -31.69 -20.82
C SER A 33 29.58 -31.60 -20.96
N VAL A 34 30.28 -32.59 -20.38
CA VAL A 34 31.69 -32.88 -20.64
C VAL A 34 31.75 -33.66 -21.96
N ASP A 35 32.36 -33.09 -22.99
CA ASP A 35 33.06 -33.82 -24.07
C ASP A 35 33.74 -32.82 -25.03
N ASN A 36 34.97 -32.41 -24.68
CA ASN A 36 36.10 -32.28 -25.62
C ASN A 36 37.37 -31.85 -24.87
N SER A 37 38.28 -32.80 -24.73
CA SER A 37 39.51 -32.75 -23.95
C SER A 37 40.73 -32.41 -24.80
N GLU A 38 40.79 -31.22 -25.41
CA GLU A 38 41.96 -30.85 -26.23
C GLU A 38 42.33 -29.35 -26.23
N GLN A 39 42.01 -28.62 -25.16
CA GLN A 39 42.60 -27.29 -24.91
C GLN A 39 42.97 -27.13 -23.43
N CYS A 40 44.00 -27.85 -23.01
CA CYS A 40 44.68 -27.65 -21.72
C CYS A 40 46.18 -27.96 -21.87
N ALA A 41 46.94 -27.02 -22.45
CA ALA A 41 48.37 -26.87 -22.20
C ALA A 41 48.86 -25.55 -22.80
N GLU A 42 48.80 -24.46 -22.02
CA GLU A 42 50.00 -23.69 -21.70
C GLU A 42 49.70 -22.64 -20.61
N SER A 43 50.67 -22.55 -19.73
CA SER A 43 50.70 -21.77 -18.51
C SER A 43 50.65 -20.26 -18.76
N SER A 44 49.70 -19.59 -18.12
CA SER A 44 49.98 -18.42 -17.28
C SER A 44 48.81 -18.26 -16.31
N LEU A 45 49.11 -18.17 -15.01
CA LEU A 45 48.13 -17.82 -13.99
C LEU A 45 47.39 -16.54 -14.42
N PRO A 46 46.06 -16.55 -14.61
CA PRO A 46 45.32 -15.31 -14.52
C PRO A 46 45.16 -15.01 -13.04
N THR A 47 45.86 -13.97 -12.60
CA THR A 47 45.56 -13.19 -11.41
C THR A 47 44.04 -13.07 -11.29
N VAL A 48 43.47 -13.71 -10.26
CA VAL A 48 42.12 -13.38 -9.81
C VAL A 48 42.20 -11.95 -9.32
N ILE A 49 41.82 -11.01 -10.17
CA ILE A 49 41.49 -9.65 -9.75
C ILE A 49 40.23 -9.83 -8.91
N GLY A 50 40.46 -9.92 -7.60
CA GLY A 50 39.41 -10.00 -6.61
C GLY A 50 38.39 -8.90 -6.83
N ASN A 51 37.14 -9.21 -6.49
CA ASN A 51 36.12 -8.21 -6.22
C ASN A 51 36.78 -7.09 -5.40
N GLN A 52 36.93 -5.91 -6.01
CA GLN A 52 37.35 -4.72 -5.30
C GLN A 52 36.20 -4.21 -4.44
N SER A 53 35.78 -5.00 -3.46
CA SER A 53 35.50 -4.42 -2.16
C SER A 53 36.87 -4.08 -1.57
N ASN A 54 37.24 -2.80 -1.55
CA ASN A 54 38.45 -2.27 -0.92
C ASN A 54 38.42 -2.44 0.62
N HIS A 55 38.11 -3.64 1.11
CA HIS A 55 38.24 -3.98 2.51
C HIS A 55 39.65 -4.52 2.72
N SER A 56 40.53 -3.64 3.18
CA SER A 56 41.82 -4.01 3.78
C SER A 56 41.57 -5.03 4.91
N ASP A 57 42.48 -6.00 5.10
CA ASP A 57 42.44 -7.00 6.18
C ASP A 57 42.39 -6.42 7.61
N ASN A 58 42.45 -5.08 7.75
CA ASN A 58 42.31 -4.35 9.01
C ASN A 58 41.03 -3.49 9.07
N CYS A 59 39.97 -3.88 8.35
CA CYS A 59 38.70 -3.16 8.34
C CYS A 59 37.92 -3.44 9.63
N ASP A 60 37.52 -2.38 10.34
CA ASP A 60 36.60 -2.48 11.48
C ASP A 60 35.29 -3.13 11.01
N LYS A 61 35.09 -4.39 11.40
CA LYS A 61 33.88 -5.16 11.09
C LYS A 61 32.71 -4.80 11.99
N THR A 62 32.92 -3.93 12.98
CA THR A 62 31.86 -3.51 13.90
C THR A 62 30.78 -2.75 13.13
N ILE A 63 29.53 -3.19 13.30
CA ILE A 63 28.35 -2.49 12.81
C ILE A 63 27.90 -1.53 13.90
N TYR A 64 27.60 -0.28 13.53
CA TYR A 64 27.18 0.74 14.49
C TYR A 64 25.74 1.13 14.21
N VAL A 65 24.88 0.96 15.19
CA VAL A 65 23.46 1.33 15.14
C VAL A 65 23.23 2.47 16.11
N TYR A 66 22.74 3.59 15.59
CA TYR A 66 22.31 4.73 16.40
C TYR A 66 20.79 4.79 16.38
N TYR A 67 20.19 4.85 17.56
CA TYR A 67 18.74 4.75 17.74
C TYR A 67 18.21 5.75 18.77
N GLY A 68 16.89 5.99 18.74
CA GLY A 68 16.18 6.73 19.79
C GLY A 68 15.35 5.77 20.64
N GLN A 69 15.30 5.96 21.95
CA GLN A 69 14.58 5.04 22.85
C GLN A 69 13.07 4.93 22.53
N GLU A 70 12.42 6.04 22.17
CA GLU A 70 11.00 6.08 21.83
C GLU A 70 10.72 5.98 20.31
N CYS A 71 11.76 5.72 19.51
CA CYS A 71 11.66 5.62 18.05
C CYS A 71 11.03 4.29 17.63
N SER A 72 9.89 4.32 16.94
CA SER A 72 9.20 3.11 16.48
C SER A 72 10.03 2.32 15.45
N HIS A 73 10.53 3.00 14.42
CA HIS A 73 11.32 2.36 13.35
C HIS A 73 12.65 1.78 13.85
N CYS A 74 13.16 2.33 14.94
CA CYS A 74 14.34 1.80 15.60
C CYS A 74 14.04 0.45 16.26
N LYS A 75 12.85 0.26 16.84
CA LYS A 75 12.42 -1.02 17.40
C LYS A 75 12.22 -2.08 16.32
N ASP A 76 11.68 -1.69 15.16
CA ASP A 76 11.51 -2.59 14.02
C ASP A 76 12.87 -3.07 13.50
N LEU A 77 13.83 -2.13 13.31
CA LEU A 77 15.21 -2.46 12.94
C LEU A 77 15.89 -3.35 13.99
N GLU A 78 15.76 -3.04 15.28
CA GLU A 78 16.38 -3.82 16.35
C GLU A 78 15.86 -5.25 16.36
N LYS A 79 14.55 -5.44 16.21
CA LYS A 79 13.95 -6.77 16.08
C LYS A 79 14.53 -7.54 14.88
N TYR A 80 14.63 -6.88 13.72
CA TYR A 80 15.18 -7.47 12.50
C TYR A 80 16.65 -7.89 12.68
N LEU A 81 17.48 -7.03 13.29
CA LEU A 81 18.88 -7.32 13.56
C LEU A 81 19.04 -8.43 14.59
N ASP A 82 18.23 -8.44 15.66
CA ASP A 82 18.27 -9.49 16.68
C ASP A 82 17.90 -10.86 16.11
N GLU A 83 16.89 -10.94 15.24
CA GLU A 83 16.53 -12.18 14.53
C GLU A 83 17.68 -12.67 13.64
N MET A 84 18.37 -11.77 12.93
CA MET A 84 19.54 -12.11 12.11
C MET A 84 20.75 -12.56 12.95
N LEU A 85 20.97 -11.96 14.12
CA LEU A 85 22.07 -12.33 15.03
C LEU A 85 21.88 -13.73 15.63
N LEU A 86 20.65 -14.26 15.68
CA LEU A 86 20.43 -15.66 16.08
C LEU A 86 21.02 -16.65 15.07
N GLU A 87 21.04 -16.30 13.79
CA GLU A 87 21.61 -17.11 12.71
C GLU A 87 23.14 -16.90 12.59
N HIS A 88 23.62 -15.71 12.95
CA HIS A 88 25.02 -15.28 12.80
C HIS A 88 25.59 -14.61 14.07
N PRO A 89 25.89 -15.38 15.13
CA PRO A 89 26.39 -14.84 16.40
C PRO A 89 27.80 -14.23 16.30
N GLU A 90 28.53 -14.47 15.22
CA GLU A 90 29.85 -13.87 14.92
C GLU A 90 29.78 -12.38 14.57
N ILE A 91 28.59 -11.85 14.29
CA ILE A 91 28.38 -10.46 13.90
C ILE A 91 28.35 -9.56 15.14
N GLU A 92 29.19 -8.52 15.16
CA GLU A 92 29.29 -7.57 16.28
C GLU A 92 28.53 -6.28 15.95
N ILE A 93 27.48 -5.99 16.72
CA ILE A 93 26.67 -4.77 16.59
C ILE A 93 26.79 -3.93 17.86
N LYS A 94 27.29 -2.70 17.73
CA LYS A 94 27.30 -1.70 18.80
C LYS A 94 26.14 -0.74 18.64
N ARG A 95 25.41 -0.54 19.72
CA ARG A 95 24.16 0.24 19.77
C ARG A 95 24.33 1.48 20.61
N TYR A 96 23.92 2.63 20.07
CA TYR A 96 24.08 3.94 20.70
C TYR A 96 22.74 4.68 20.71
N GLU A 97 22.19 4.90 21.89
CA GLU A 97 21.00 5.75 22.07
C GLU A 97 21.40 7.22 21.88
N VAL A 98 20.66 8.02 21.12
CA VAL A 98 21.03 9.42 20.80
C VAL A 98 19.99 10.49 21.17
N TRP A 99 18.81 10.14 21.65
CA TRP A 99 17.80 11.15 22.05
C TRP A 99 18.00 11.64 23.48
N HIS A 100 18.50 10.79 24.36
CA HIS A 100 18.75 11.09 25.77
C HIS A 100 20.24 11.03 26.13
N ASN A 101 21.12 10.88 25.14
CA ASN A 101 22.57 10.86 25.32
C ASN A 101 23.28 11.75 24.29
N ASP A 102 23.70 12.94 24.74
CA ASP A 102 24.38 13.94 23.91
C ASP A 102 25.76 13.48 23.40
N GLU A 103 26.45 12.63 24.14
CA GLU A 103 27.77 12.12 23.75
C GLU A 103 27.64 11.20 22.52
N ASN A 104 26.69 10.27 22.56
CA ASN A 104 26.36 9.40 21.45
C ASN A 104 25.82 10.18 20.24
N LEU A 105 25.03 11.23 20.48
CA LEU A 105 24.56 12.11 19.40
C LEU A 105 25.72 12.84 18.71
N ASN A 106 26.71 13.28 19.46
CA ASN A 106 27.92 13.89 18.90
C ASN A 106 28.74 12.88 18.11
N LEU A 107 28.84 11.64 18.59
CA LEU A 107 29.50 10.54 17.86
C LEU A 107 28.79 10.25 16.53
N LEU A 108 27.46 10.21 16.52
CA LEU A 108 26.65 10.08 15.31
C LEU A 108 26.96 11.20 14.31
N LYS A 109 26.94 12.47 14.77
CA LYS A 109 27.20 13.64 13.92
C LYS A 109 28.60 13.60 13.32
N GLN A 110 29.61 13.26 14.12
CA GLN A 110 30.98 13.12 13.65
C GLN A 110 31.08 12.05 12.57
N LYS A 111 30.57 10.85 12.86
CA LYS A 111 30.66 9.71 11.94
C LYS A 111 29.87 9.93 10.64
N ALA A 112 28.71 10.56 10.73
CA ALA A 112 27.93 10.97 9.55
C ALA A 112 28.70 11.99 8.70
N SER A 113 29.32 12.99 9.34
CA SER A 113 30.13 14.00 8.64
C SER A 113 31.36 13.40 7.95
N GLU A 114 32.02 12.41 8.56
CA GLU A 114 33.13 11.67 7.95
C GLU A 114 32.70 10.92 6.67
N ARG A 115 31.42 10.54 6.60
CA ARG A 115 30.80 9.89 5.43
C ARG A 115 30.18 10.88 4.44
N GLY A 116 30.31 12.19 4.68
CA GLY A 116 29.74 13.23 3.82
C GLY A 116 28.21 13.28 3.83
N VAL A 117 27.56 12.75 4.88
CA VAL A 117 26.11 12.72 5.03
C VAL A 117 25.67 13.45 6.30
N GLU A 118 24.45 14.01 6.29
CA GLU A 118 23.83 14.56 7.49
C GLU A 118 22.81 13.58 8.06
N ALA A 119 23.07 13.05 9.25
CA ALA A 119 22.14 12.20 9.99
C ALA A 119 21.21 13.05 10.86
N LYS A 120 20.03 13.41 10.32
CA LYS A 120 18.99 14.19 11.04
C LYS A 120 17.96 13.31 11.76
N ASN A 121 17.78 12.07 11.29
CA ASN A 121 16.78 11.14 11.77
C ASN A 121 17.43 9.82 12.18
N VAL A 122 16.77 9.08 13.06
CA VAL A 122 17.15 7.72 13.50
C VAL A 122 16.09 6.70 13.03
N PRO A 123 16.44 5.41 12.86
CA PRO A 123 17.74 4.79 13.12
C PRO A 123 18.81 5.15 12.09
N VAL A 124 20.09 5.06 12.44
CA VAL A 124 21.22 5.17 11.50
C VAL A 124 22.14 3.97 11.69
N VAL A 125 22.42 3.25 10.60
CA VAL A 125 23.27 2.06 10.60
C VAL A 125 24.50 2.30 9.73
N PHE A 126 25.67 2.07 10.31
CA PHE A 126 26.94 2.08 9.58
C PHE A 126 27.46 0.65 9.45
N VAL A 127 27.61 0.18 8.21
CA VAL A 127 28.14 -1.15 7.86
C VAL A 127 29.33 -0.98 6.94
N GLY A 128 30.55 -1.22 7.43
CA GLY A 128 31.76 -0.92 6.68
C GLY A 128 31.74 0.54 6.18
N HIS A 129 31.85 0.75 4.87
CA HIS A 129 31.75 2.08 4.24
C HIS A 129 30.33 2.57 3.96
N GLN A 130 29.33 1.69 4.06
CA GLN A 130 27.95 2.01 3.78
C GLN A 130 27.25 2.66 4.98
N THR A 131 26.30 3.54 4.68
CA THR A 131 25.53 4.27 5.69
C THR A 131 24.06 4.20 5.31
N PHE A 132 23.24 3.71 6.22
CA PHE A 132 21.79 3.62 6.08
C PHE A 132 21.18 4.59 7.08
N ILE A 133 20.40 5.55 6.58
CA ILE A 133 19.64 6.48 7.41
C ILE A 133 18.19 6.05 7.29
N GLY A 134 17.51 5.80 8.41
CA GLY A 134 16.16 5.29 8.46
C GLY A 134 16.02 3.77 8.29
N TYR A 135 14.81 3.27 8.53
CA TYR A 135 14.43 1.88 8.30
C TYR A 135 12.95 1.82 7.88
N ALA A 136 12.70 1.37 6.64
CA ALA A 136 11.34 1.29 6.11
C ALA A 136 10.64 -0.03 6.46
N SER A 137 11.23 -1.17 6.07
CA SER A 137 10.80 -2.52 6.43
C SER A 137 11.91 -3.53 6.17
N ASP A 138 11.72 -4.76 6.66
CA ASP A 138 12.56 -5.93 6.44
C ASP A 138 12.80 -6.18 4.94
N GLU A 139 11.77 -6.03 4.12
CA GLU A 139 11.80 -6.27 2.67
C GLU A 139 12.54 -5.22 1.84
N LEU A 140 12.76 -4.03 2.41
CA LEU A 140 13.35 -2.90 1.71
C LEU A 140 14.74 -2.58 2.29
N THR A 141 14.79 -1.67 3.26
CA THR A 141 16.04 -1.28 3.91
C THR A 141 16.68 -2.46 4.64
N GLY A 142 15.89 -3.40 5.17
CA GLY A 142 16.40 -4.61 5.82
C GLY A 142 17.21 -5.49 4.88
N VAL A 143 16.75 -5.71 3.65
CA VAL A 143 17.48 -6.45 2.61
C VAL A 143 18.81 -5.76 2.28
N GLU A 144 18.80 -4.45 2.11
CA GLU A 144 20.03 -3.68 1.82
C GLU A 144 21.04 -3.78 2.97
N ILE A 145 20.58 -3.57 4.22
CA ILE A 145 21.43 -3.69 5.41
C ILE A 145 22.01 -5.11 5.50
N LYS A 146 21.17 -6.14 5.35
CA LYS A 146 21.58 -7.55 5.44
C LYS A 146 22.62 -7.89 4.38
N LYS A 147 22.43 -7.43 3.15
CA LYS A 147 23.40 -7.61 2.07
C LYS A 147 24.75 -6.98 2.42
N SER A 148 24.77 -5.75 2.92
CA SER A 148 26.01 -5.07 3.30
C SER A 148 26.73 -5.74 4.46
N ILE A 149 25.97 -6.29 5.40
CA ILE A 149 26.51 -7.05 6.52
C ILE A 149 27.11 -8.35 6.01
N TYR A 150 26.41 -9.09 5.16
CA TYR A 150 26.90 -10.32 4.57
C TYR A 150 28.14 -10.09 3.71
N ASP A 151 28.17 -9.01 2.92
CA ASP A 151 29.34 -8.59 2.16
C ASP A 151 30.53 -8.28 3.08
N LEU A 152 30.31 -7.59 4.22
CA LEU A 152 31.35 -7.24 5.20
C LEU A 152 31.92 -8.48 5.92
N TYR A 153 31.07 -9.48 6.16
CA TYR A 153 31.43 -10.72 6.84
C TYR A 153 31.80 -11.87 5.88
N CYS A 154 31.75 -11.63 4.56
CA CYS A 154 31.97 -12.64 3.52
C CYS A 154 31.04 -13.87 3.66
N ILE A 155 29.78 -13.63 4.02
CA ILE A 155 28.76 -14.68 4.15
C ILE A 155 28.16 -14.91 2.76
N GLU A 156 28.43 -16.09 2.18
CA GLU A 156 27.84 -16.51 0.90
C GLU A 156 26.44 -17.07 1.11
N ASP A 157 25.47 -16.19 1.38
CA ASP A 157 24.07 -16.57 1.50
C ASP A 157 23.17 -15.79 0.53
N LYS A 158 22.14 -16.44 0.01
CA LYS A 158 21.21 -15.79 -0.94
C LYS A 158 20.21 -14.94 -0.16
N VAL A 159 20.44 -13.63 -0.13
CA VAL A 159 19.44 -12.69 0.36
C VAL A 159 18.28 -12.67 -0.65
N GLU A 160 17.14 -13.27 -0.29
CA GLU A 160 15.95 -13.29 -1.14
C GLU A 160 15.36 -11.88 -1.28
N GLU A 161 15.64 -11.21 -2.41
CA GLU A 161 14.97 -9.96 -2.78
C GLU A 161 13.50 -10.27 -3.15
N LYS A 162 12.52 -9.70 -2.43
CA LYS A 162 11.11 -9.74 -2.86
C LYS A 162 10.94 -8.88 -4.11
N SER A 163 11.18 -9.47 -5.28
CA SER A 163 10.84 -8.87 -6.57
C SER A 163 9.40 -9.21 -6.94
N ILE A 164 8.56 -8.20 -7.20
CA ILE A 164 7.24 -8.42 -7.78
C ILE A 164 7.40 -8.47 -9.30
N THR A 165 7.19 -9.64 -9.89
CA THR A 165 7.16 -9.80 -11.35
C THR A 165 5.85 -9.23 -11.87
N ILE A 166 5.90 -8.08 -12.56
CA ILE A 166 4.72 -7.53 -13.23
C ILE A 166 4.43 -8.39 -14.47
N PRO A 167 3.31 -9.13 -14.53
CA PRO A 167 3.03 -10.11 -15.58
C PRO A 167 2.88 -9.49 -16.99
N LEU A 168 2.76 -8.16 -17.08
CA LEU A 168 2.60 -7.45 -18.35
C LEU A 168 3.92 -7.00 -19.00
N ILE A 169 5.00 -6.83 -18.22
CA ILE A 169 6.24 -6.17 -18.69
C ILE A 169 7.45 -7.13 -18.68
N ASN A 170 7.30 -8.34 -18.12
CA ASN A 170 8.38 -9.34 -18.08
C ASN A 170 9.70 -8.77 -17.53
N LYS A 171 9.59 -7.83 -16.59
CA LYS A 171 10.71 -7.12 -15.97
C LYS A 171 10.56 -7.21 -14.46
N THR A 172 11.58 -7.74 -13.80
CA THR A 172 11.71 -7.70 -12.35
C THR A 172 12.07 -6.27 -11.95
N ILE A 173 11.21 -5.65 -11.16
CA ILE A 173 11.45 -4.31 -10.65
C ILE A 173 11.76 -4.45 -9.16
N ASN A 174 12.99 -4.12 -8.78
CA ASN A 174 13.39 -4.04 -7.38
C ASN A 174 12.92 -2.70 -6.82
N PHE A 175 12.16 -2.73 -5.73
CA PHE A 175 11.65 -1.51 -5.08
C PHE A 175 12.79 -0.60 -4.59
N SER A 176 13.92 -1.18 -4.21
CA SER A 176 15.15 -0.48 -3.79
C SER A 176 15.81 0.40 -4.87
N SER A 177 15.59 0.13 -6.16
CA SER A 177 16.23 0.89 -7.24
C SER A 177 15.30 1.93 -7.90
N LEU A 178 14.09 2.08 -7.38
CA LEU A 178 13.11 3.02 -7.93
C LEU A 178 13.32 4.44 -7.42
N SER A 179 13.29 5.40 -8.34
CA SER A 179 13.24 6.80 -7.98
C SER A 179 11.94 7.12 -7.24
N LEU A 180 12.00 8.05 -6.27
CA LEU A 180 10.83 8.51 -5.51
C LEU A 180 9.60 8.86 -6.39
N PRO A 181 9.73 9.56 -7.54
CA PRO A 181 8.60 9.80 -8.44
C PRO A 181 8.00 8.51 -9.02
N ALA A 182 8.84 7.55 -9.45
CA ALA A 182 8.36 6.29 -10.01
C ALA A 182 7.62 5.46 -8.95
N LEU A 183 8.18 5.41 -7.74
CA LEU A 183 7.54 4.76 -6.60
C LEU A 183 6.19 5.40 -6.27
N THR A 184 6.13 6.73 -6.22
CA THR A 184 4.88 7.49 -5.99
C THR A 184 3.82 7.12 -7.01
N VAL A 185 4.20 7.03 -8.29
CA VAL A 185 3.26 6.69 -9.37
C VAL A 185 2.73 5.27 -9.22
N ILE A 186 3.63 4.30 -9.00
CA ILE A 186 3.24 2.90 -8.91
C ILE A 186 2.37 2.67 -7.68
N LEU A 187 2.79 3.12 -6.50
CA LEU A 187 2.05 2.89 -5.27
C LEU A 187 0.70 3.62 -5.27
N GLY A 188 0.64 4.87 -5.77
CA GLY A 188 -0.62 5.60 -5.86
C GLY A 188 -1.61 4.92 -6.81
N VAL A 189 -1.17 4.46 -7.99
CA VAL A 189 -2.04 3.73 -8.93
C VAL A 189 -2.50 2.40 -8.34
N VAL A 190 -1.58 1.63 -7.71
CA VAL A 190 -1.92 0.34 -7.11
C VAL A 190 -2.92 0.50 -5.96
N ASP A 191 -2.77 1.54 -5.14
CA ASP A 191 -3.71 1.88 -4.07
C ASP A 191 -5.12 2.21 -4.60
N GLY A 192 -5.21 2.94 -5.73
CA GLY A 192 -6.49 3.28 -6.37
C GLY A 192 -7.31 2.05 -6.76
N PHE A 193 -6.66 0.98 -7.22
CA PHE A 193 -7.35 -0.28 -7.57
C PHE A 193 -7.62 -1.21 -6.37
N ASN A 194 -7.76 -0.66 -5.15
CA ASN A 194 -8.14 -1.43 -3.96
C ASN A 194 -9.59 -1.96 -4.08
N PRO A 195 -9.86 -3.23 -3.71
CA PRO A 195 -11.21 -3.78 -3.72
C PRO A 195 -12.24 -3.00 -2.88
N CYS A 196 -11.86 -2.25 -1.84
CA CYS A 196 -12.77 -1.35 -1.12
C CYS A 196 -13.27 -0.19 -1.99
N ALA A 197 -12.34 0.48 -2.67
CA ALA A 197 -12.62 1.64 -3.52
C ALA A 197 -13.59 1.27 -4.66
N MET A 198 -13.39 0.09 -5.25
CA MET A 198 -14.28 -0.42 -6.30
C MET A 198 -15.76 -0.54 -5.87
N TRP A 199 -16.03 -0.89 -4.61
CA TRP A 199 -17.40 -0.96 -4.09
C TRP A 199 -17.98 0.41 -3.73
N ALA A 200 -17.15 1.32 -3.21
CA ALA A 200 -17.55 2.69 -2.98
C ALA A 200 -17.95 3.38 -4.29
N LEU A 201 -17.19 3.13 -5.35
CA LEU A 201 -17.44 3.61 -6.70
C LEU A 201 -18.78 3.10 -7.27
N ILE A 202 -19.15 1.83 -7.03
CA ILE A 202 -20.48 1.32 -7.40
C ILE A 202 -21.60 2.05 -6.64
N ALA A 203 -21.41 2.30 -5.34
CA ALA A 203 -22.38 3.01 -4.52
C ALA A 203 -22.55 4.47 -5.02
N LEU A 204 -21.44 5.13 -5.30
CA LEU A 204 -21.41 6.47 -5.90
C LEU A 204 -22.17 6.49 -7.23
N VAL A 205 -21.84 5.59 -8.16
CA VAL A 205 -22.52 5.50 -9.46
C VAL A 205 -24.01 5.24 -9.29
N THR A 206 -24.42 4.40 -8.35
CA THR A 206 -25.85 4.10 -8.09
C THR A 206 -26.60 5.35 -7.61
N ILE A 207 -26.00 6.14 -6.70
CA ILE A 207 -26.58 7.40 -6.22
C ILE A 207 -26.65 8.44 -7.34
N LEU A 208 -25.61 8.53 -8.17
CA LEU A 208 -25.57 9.45 -9.29
C LEU A 208 -26.61 9.09 -10.36
N LEU A 209 -26.78 7.81 -10.69
CA LEU A 209 -27.78 7.31 -11.63
C LEU A 209 -29.22 7.50 -11.15
N ALA A 210 -29.44 7.50 -9.83
CA ALA A 210 -30.76 7.80 -9.26
C ALA A 210 -31.14 9.30 -9.37
N THR A 211 -30.17 10.16 -9.72
CA THR A 211 -30.38 11.60 -9.88
C THR A 211 -30.56 11.92 -11.37
N GLU A 212 -31.71 12.47 -11.78
CA GLU A 212 -31.95 12.77 -13.20
C GLU A 212 -31.33 14.12 -13.66
N ASP A 213 -30.98 15.00 -12.71
CA ASP A 213 -30.49 16.35 -13.00
C ASP A 213 -28.95 16.41 -13.18
N LYS A 214 -28.51 16.67 -14.42
CA LYS A 214 -27.10 16.78 -14.82
C LYS A 214 -26.30 17.83 -14.04
N ARG A 215 -26.93 18.90 -13.53
CA ARG A 215 -26.24 19.91 -12.70
C ARG A 215 -25.99 19.36 -11.30
N LYS A 216 -26.98 18.67 -10.72
CA LYS A 216 -26.86 18.06 -9.39
C LYS A 216 -25.84 16.93 -9.40
N ILE A 217 -25.75 16.14 -10.46
CA ILE A 217 -24.74 15.08 -10.60
C ILE A 217 -23.32 15.62 -10.62
N ARG A 218 -23.08 16.69 -11.39
CA ARG A 218 -21.77 17.35 -11.41
C ARG A 218 -21.41 17.92 -10.04
N LEU A 219 -22.39 18.49 -9.34
CA LEU A 219 -22.20 19.01 -7.98
C LEU A 219 -21.92 17.88 -6.98
N ILE A 220 -22.75 16.84 -6.94
CA ILE A 220 -22.62 15.71 -6.01
C ILE A 220 -21.28 15.00 -6.22
N GLY A 221 -20.97 14.57 -7.44
CA GLY A 221 -19.73 13.84 -7.68
C GLY A 221 -18.49 14.72 -7.59
N GLY A 222 -18.56 15.99 -7.98
CA GLY A 222 -17.46 16.94 -7.78
C GLY A 222 -17.15 17.16 -6.29
N VAL A 223 -18.19 17.37 -5.47
CA VAL A 223 -18.03 17.49 -4.01
C VAL A 223 -17.50 16.19 -3.41
N PHE A 224 -18.01 15.04 -3.85
CA PHE A 224 -17.54 13.74 -3.39
C PHE A 224 -16.03 13.57 -3.65
N ILE A 225 -15.57 13.73 -4.90
CA ILE A 225 -14.17 13.54 -5.28
C ILE A 225 -13.24 14.52 -4.56
N ILE A 226 -13.60 15.81 -4.52
CA ILE A 226 -12.78 16.83 -3.86
C ILE A 226 -12.69 16.55 -2.35
N SER A 227 -13.81 16.16 -1.73
CA SER A 227 -13.83 15.84 -0.31
C SER A 227 -13.04 14.57 -0.02
N SER A 228 -13.20 13.52 -0.83
CA SER A 228 -12.43 12.27 -0.70
C SER A 228 -10.93 12.55 -0.81
N TRP A 229 -10.51 13.25 -1.87
CA TRP A 229 -9.10 13.62 -2.06
C TRP A 229 -8.58 14.41 -0.86
N LEU A 230 -9.30 15.42 -0.40
CA LEU A 230 -8.85 16.23 0.74
C LEU A 230 -8.77 15.40 2.04
N ILE A 231 -9.78 14.58 2.32
CA ILE A 231 -9.84 13.76 3.54
C ILE A 231 -8.69 12.74 3.55
N TYR A 232 -8.48 12.02 2.44
CA TYR A 232 -7.39 11.06 2.33
C TYR A 232 -6.01 11.73 2.43
N TYR A 233 -5.84 12.89 1.78
CA TYR A 233 -4.62 13.70 1.90
C TYR A 233 -4.35 14.10 3.36
N LEU A 234 -5.37 14.56 4.08
CA LEU A 234 -5.26 14.94 5.48
C LEU A 234 -4.89 13.74 6.36
N PHE A 235 -5.43 12.56 6.08
CA PHE A 235 -5.04 11.34 6.79
C PHE A 235 -3.57 10.98 6.56
N MET A 236 -3.10 10.99 5.30
CA MET A 236 -1.68 10.73 5.00
C MET A 236 -0.75 11.79 5.59
N ALA A 237 -1.15 13.07 5.53
CA ALA A 237 -0.41 14.16 6.15
C ALA A 237 -0.34 14.01 7.67
N PHE A 238 -1.46 13.67 8.32
CA PHE A 238 -1.50 13.41 9.75
C PHE A 238 -0.57 12.26 10.13
N TYR A 239 -0.57 11.18 9.34
CA TYR A 239 0.31 10.03 9.55
C TYR A 239 1.79 10.38 9.40
N LEU A 240 2.17 11.09 8.33
CA LEU A 240 3.54 11.55 8.10
C LEU A 240 4.12 12.33 9.30
N ASN A 241 3.28 13.09 10.02
CA ASN A 241 3.71 13.89 11.16
C ASN A 241 3.54 13.18 12.52
N THR A 242 2.82 12.05 12.59
CA THR A 242 2.41 11.41 13.85
C THR A 242 2.69 9.91 13.83
N PHE A 243 3.91 9.52 14.18
CA PHE A 243 4.36 8.10 14.18
C PHE A 243 3.74 7.23 15.29
N GLN A 244 3.18 7.83 16.35
CA GLN A 244 2.62 7.09 17.51
C GLN A 244 1.23 6.46 17.26
N LEU A 245 0.66 6.58 16.05
CA LEU A 245 -0.69 6.11 15.75
C LEU A 245 -0.78 4.59 15.47
N LEU A 246 0.37 3.91 15.27
CA LEU A 246 0.44 2.53 14.83
C LEU A 246 -0.29 1.54 15.76
N THR A 247 -0.26 1.75 17.08
CA THR A 247 -0.94 0.86 18.04
C THR A 247 -2.46 1.02 18.04
N PHE A 248 -3.00 2.21 17.77
CA PHE A 248 -4.45 2.46 17.71
C PHE A 248 -5.08 1.81 16.47
N ILE A 249 -4.33 1.76 15.38
CA ILE A 249 -4.75 1.24 14.09
C ILE A 249 -5.04 -0.28 14.14
N VAL A 250 -4.28 -1.03 14.95
CA VAL A 250 -4.48 -2.49 15.09
C VAL A 250 -5.88 -2.82 15.60
N TRP A 251 -6.34 -2.13 16.65
CA TRP A 251 -7.69 -2.32 17.20
C TRP A 251 -8.78 -1.86 16.23
N LEU A 252 -8.56 -0.73 15.55
CA LEU A 252 -9.47 -0.21 14.53
C LEU A 252 -9.63 -1.19 13.35
N ARG A 253 -8.54 -1.86 12.95
CA ARG A 253 -8.53 -2.90 11.92
C ARG A 253 -9.39 -4.10 12.31
N TYR A 254 -9.27 -4.62 13.53
CA TYR A 254 -10.11 -5.72 14.01
C TYR A 254 -11.59 -5.34 14.05
N LEU A 255 -11.90 -4.11 14.48
CA LEU A 255 -13.28 -3.59 14.47
C LEU A 255 -13.85 -3.55 13.04
N ILE A 256 -13.10 -3.02 12.08
CA ILE A 256 -13.54 -2.92 10.68
C ILE A 256 -13.62 -4.31 10.04
N GLY A 257 -12.68 -5.21 10.34
CA GLY A 257 -12.75 -6.61 9.92
C GLY A 257 -14.02 -7.29 10.43
N ALA A 258 -14.38 -7.10 11.70
CA ALA A 258 -15.62 -7.64 12.26
C ALA A 258 -16.88 -7.04 11.60
N LEU A 259 -16.90 -5.73 11.36
CA LEU A 259 -17.98 -5.06 10.64
C LEU A 259 -18.11 -5.56 9.20
N ALA A 260 -16.98 -5.77 8.51
CA ALA A 260 -16.94 -6.34 7.16
C ALA A 260 -17.49 -7.77 7.14
N LEU A 261 -17.09 -8.63 8.08
CA LEU A 261 -17.64 -9.98 8.22
C LEU A 261 -19.16 -9.97 8.44
N PHE A 262 -19.65 -9.06 9.29
CA PHE A 262 -21.08 -8.90 9.54
C PHE A 262 -21.82 -8.42 8.29
N ALA A 263 -21.32 -7.37 7.63
CA ALA A 263 -21.90 -6.79 6.42
C ALA A 263 -21.89 -7.79 5.25
N GLY A 264 -20.80 -8.50 5.06
CA GLY A 264 -20.67 -9.52 4.03
C GLY A 264 -21.59 -10.72 4.28
N ALA A 265 -21.72 -11.18 5.53
CA ALA A 265 -22.68 -12.22 5.91
C ALA A 265 -24.13 -11.76 5.67
N ALA A 266 -24.45 -10.50 5.96
CA ALA A 266 -25.74 -9.90 5.66
C ALA A 266 -26.03 -9.90 4.14
N TYR A 267 -25.04 -9.54 3.30
CA TYR A 267 -25.18 -9.58 1.85
C TYR A 267 -25.41 -11.00 1.30
N ILE A 268 -24.68 -12.00 1.80
CA ILE A 268 -24.92 -13.40 1.42
C ILE A 268 -26.30 -13.87 1.88
N ARG A 269 -26.71 -13.52 3.10
CA ARG A 269 -28.06 -13.83 3.59
C ARG A 269 -29.13 -13.21 2.69
N ASP A 270 -28.95 -11.97 2.25
CA ASP A 270 -29.88 -11.28 1.35
C ASP A 270 -29.90 -11.88 -0.06
N PHE A 271 -28.78 -12.43 -0.54
CA PHE A 271 -28.75 -13.21 -1.77
C PHE A 271 -29.56 -14.52 -1.68
N ILE A 272 -29.40 -15.25 -0.57
CA ILE A 272 -30.10 -16.53 -0.34
C ILE A 272 -31.60 -16.30 -0.11
N THR A 273 -31.95 -15.27 0.67
CA THR A 273 -33.34 -14.90 0.98
C THR A 273 -33.98 -13.99 -0.08
N TYR A 274 -33.32 -13.81 -1.24
CA TYR A 274 -33.78 -12.95 -2.31
C TYR A 274 -35.13 -13.41 -2.88
N LYS A 275 -36.13 -12.54 -2.80
CA LYS A 275 -37.43 -12.71 -3.46
C LYS A 275 -37.63 -11.58 -4.48
N PRO A 276 -37.79 -11.88 -5.78
CA PRO A 276 -38.00 -10.83 -6.78
C PRO A 276 -39.30 -10.06 -6.47
N GLY A 277 -39.22 -8.72 -6.43
CA GLY A 277 -40.37 -7.83 -6.23
C GLY A 277 -40.80 -7.59 -4.78
N VAL A 278 -40.08 -8.11 -3.78
CA VAL A 278 -40.41 -7.87 -2.37
C VAL A 278 -39.32 -7.00 -1.74
N CYS A 279 -39.58 -5.70 -1.61
CA CYS A 279 -38.75 -4.86 -0.73
C CYS A 279 -38.93 -5.38 0.69
N LYS A 280 -37.85 -5.87 1.33
CA LYS A 280 -37.79 -6.13 2.78
C LYS A 280 -37.83 -4.79 3.53
N VAL A 281 -38.91 -4.04 3.41
CA VAL A 281 -39.23 -2.99 4.38
C VAL A 281 -40.45 -3.51 5.10
N THR A 282 -40.23 -3.91 6.34
CA THR A 282 -41.17 -4.59 7.25
C THR A 282 -42.42 -3.76 7.58
N ASN A 283 -42.61 -2.58 6.96
CA ASN A 283 -43.86 -1.85 7.01
C ASN A 283 -43.97 -0.86 5.84
N ALA A 284 -45.01 -0.98 5.00
CA ALA A 284 -45.29 -0.03 3.90
C ALA A 284 -45.42 1.43 4.40
N LYS A 285 -45.77 1.61 5.68
CA LYS A 285 -45.88 2.91 6.36
C LYS A 285 -44.50 3.53 6.68
N GLN A 286 -43.53 2.72 7.09
CA GLN A 286 -42.15 3.17 7.33
C GLN A 286 -41.43 3.46 6.01
N GLN A 287 -41.66 2.66 4.97
CA GLN A 287 -41.11 2.92 3.63
C GLN A 287 -41.63 4.24 3.08
N LYS A 288 -42.95 4.51 3.15
CA LYS A 288 -43.51 5.80 2.75
C LYS A 288 -42.96 6.96 3.57
N GLY A 289 -42.87 6.82 4.90
CA GLY A 289 -42.32 7.87 5.76
C GLY A 289 -40.84 8.16 5.51
N LEU A 290 -40.02 7.14 5.25
CA LEU A 290 -38.62 7.31 4.87
C LEU A 290 -38.48 7.96 3.49
N MET A 291 -39.28 7.50 2.52
CA MET A 291 -39.26 8.00 1.15
C MET A 291 -39.81 9.42 1.04
N GLU A 292 -40.81 9.78 1.86
CA GLU A 292 -41.28 11.17 2.00
C GLU A 292 -40.25 12.06 2.69
N LYS A 293 -39.54 11.57 3.71
CA LYS A 293 -38.44 12.31 4.34
C LYS A 293 -37.28 12.54 3.37
N MET A 294 -36.86 11.50 2.64
CA MET A 294 -35.84 11.60 1.60
C MET A 294 -36.29 12.53 0.46
N LYS A 295 -37.55 12.45 0.03
CA LYS A 295 -38.12 13.34 -1.00
C LYS A 295 -38.24 14.77 -0.50
N LYS A 296 -38.56 14.99 0.78
CA LYS A 296 -38.60 16.33 1.39
C LYS A 296 -37.20 16.95 1.45
N VAL A 297 -36.19 16.18 1.85
CA VAL A 297 -34.77 16.60 1.84
C VAL A 297 -34.26 16.84 0.41
N ALA A 298 -34.64 16.00 -0.55
CA ALA A 298 -34.25 16.15 -1.96
C ALA A 298 -35.03 17.24 -2.71
N SER A 299 -36.24 17.58 -2.26
CA SER A 299 -37.11 18.63 -2.83
C SER A 299 -36.85 20.02 -2.23
N GLN A 300 -36.28 20.08 -1.03
CA GLN A 300 -35.79 21.33 -0.50
C GLN A 300 -34.55 21.72 -1.31
N ASN A 301 -34.59 22.92 -1.88
CA ASN A 301 -33.53 23.50 -2.73
C ASN A 301 -32.23 23.81 -1.95
N SER A 302 -32.04 23.20 -0.78
CA SER A 302 -30.88 23.36 0.08
C SER A 302 -29.75 22.49 -0.45
N ALA A 303 -29.06 22.99 -1.48
CA ALA A 303 -27.79 22.42 -1.96
C ALA A 303 -26.83 22.11 -0.80
N TRP A 304 -26.88 22.90 0.28
CA TRP A 304 -26.16 22.67 1.52
C TRP A 304 -26.38 21.29 2.17
N LEU A 305 -27.63 20.84 2.32
CA LEU A 305 -27.91 19.54 2.96
C LEU A 305 -27.38 18.36 2.12
N ILE A 306 -27.43 18.50 0.79
CA ILE A 306 -26.87 17.52 -0.13
C ILE A 306 -25.35 17.50 0.01
N ILE A 307 -24.69 18.67 0.04
CA ILE A 307 -23.24 18.77 0.22
C ILE A 307 -22.82 18.12 1.54
N VAL A 308 -23.46 18.46 2.66
CA VAL A 308 -23.14 17.88 3.97
C VAL A 308 -23.32 16.36 3.97
N GLY A 309 -24.41 15.86 3.37
CA GLY A 309 -24.64 14.42 3.24
C GLY A 309 -23.56 13.71 2.42
N VAL A 310 -23.16 14.30 1.30
CA VAL A 310 -22.11 13.76 0.42
C VAL A 310 -20.75 13.77 1.11
N VAL A 311 -20.39 14.85 1.81
CA VAL A 311 -19.14 14.94 2.58
C VAL A 311 -19.11 13.88 3.68
N ALA A 312 -20.23 13.67 4.40
CA ALA A 312 -20.30 12.63 5.43
C ALA A 312 -20.13 11.22 4.87
N ILE A 313 -20.70 10.95 3.68
CA ILE A 313 -20.50 9.69 2.97
C ILE A 313 -19.05 9.55 2.52
N ALA A 314 -18.46 10.60 1.93
CA ALA A 314 -17.06 10.61 1.50
C ALA A 314 -16.12 10.32 2.68
N PHE A 315 -16.31 10.98 3.82
CA PHE A 315 -15.55 10.72 5.03
C PHE A 315 -15.64 9.26 5.48
N SER A 316 -16.86 8.70 5.51
CA SER A 316 -17.09 7.32 5.93
C SER A 316 -16.40 6.32 4.99
N VAL A 317 -16.46 6.57 3.69
CA VAL A 317 -15.82 5.74 2.65
C VAL A 317 -14.29 5.79 2.77
N ASN A 318 -13.71 7.00 2.83
CA ASN A 318 -12.26 7.17 2.91
C ASN A 318 -11.67 6.62 4.21
N LEU A 319 -12.43 6.66 5.31
CA LEU A 319 -12.02 6.03 6.57
C LEU A 319 -11.88 4.50 6.42
N VAL A 320 -12.81 3.87 5.71
CA VAL A 320 -12.77 2.42 5.44
C VAL A 320 -11.65 2.09 4.45
N GLU A 321 -11.50 2.89 3.39
CA GLU A 321 -10.44 2.73 2.37
C GLU A 321 -9.06 2.83 2.98
N MET A 322 -8.82 3.88 3.78
CA MET A 322 -7.55 4.08 4.49
C MET A 322 -7.17 2.85 5.31
N VAL A 323 -8.12 2.17 5.95
CA VAL A 323 -7.81 0.99 6.77
C VAL A 323 -7.55 -0.25 5.92
N CYS A 324 -8.20 -0.41 4.77
CA CYS A 324 -8.01 -1.60 3.94
C CYS A 324 -6.84 -1.53 2.96
N SER A 325 -6.30 -0.35 2.63
CA SER A 325 -5.01 -0.23 1.92
C SER A 325 -3.87 0.36 2.75
N LEU A 326 -4.06 0.48 4.07
CA LEU A 326 -3.14 1.22 4.96
C LEU A 326 -1.65 0.90 4.79
N GLY A 327 -1.29 -0.34 4.44
CA GLY A 327 0.09 -0.75 4.22
C GLY A 327 0.80 0.12 3.18
N LEU A 328 0.16 0.44 2.05
CA LEU A 328 0.80 1.21 0.98
C LEU A 328 1.08 2.68 1.38
N PRO A 329 0.12 3.45 1.95
CA PRO A 329 0.39 4.78 2.50
C PRO A 329 1.45 4.79 3.59
N VAL A 330 1.46 3.77 4.48
CA VAL A 330 2.42 3.67 5.58
C VAL A 330 3.84 3.48 5.05
N ILE A 331 4.05 2.50 4.17
CA ILE A 331 5.36 2.24 3.57
C ILE A 331 5.83 3.45 2.77
N TYR A 332 4.92 4.07 2.00
CA TYR A 332 5.25 5.23 1.20
C TYR A 332 5.68 6.43 2.05
N THR A 333 4.93 6.74 3.11
CA THR A 333 5.27 7.85 4.03
C THR A 333 6.54 7.58 4.82
N GLN A 334 6.85 6.32 5.16
CA GLN A 334 8.14 5.94 5.74
C GLN A 334 9.28 6.23 4.77
N ILE A 335 9.22 5.70 3.54
CA ILE A 335 10.26 5.94 2.52
C ILE A 335 10.43 7.44 2.30
N LEU A 336 9.33 8.18 2.23
CA LEU A 336 9.35 9.62 2.07
C LEU A 336 10.08 10.31 3.25
N SER A 337 9.77 9.95 4.50
CA SER A 337 10.40 10.52 5.70
C SER A 337 11.93 10.29 5.76
N ILE A 338 12.40 9.19 5.17
CA ILE A 338 13.80 8.79 5.19
C ILE A 338 14.64 9.55 4.15
N ASN A 339 14.03 9.99 3.05
CA ASN A 339 14.74 10.65 1.93
C ASN A 339 15.18 12.11 2.22
N ASN A 340 15.10 12.57 3.48
CA ASN A 340 15.60 13.88 3.96
C ASN A 340 15.30 15.06 3.01
N LEU A 341 14.06 15.16 2.55
CA LEU A 341 13.61 16.19 1.61
C LEU A 341 13.16 17.46 2.36
N PRO A 342 13.18 18.63 1.70
CA PRO A 342 12.54 19.82 2.27
C PRO A 342 11.03 19.59 2.45
N GLN A 343 10.46 20.17 3.50
CA GLN A 343 9.09 19.91 3.95
C GLN A 343 8.02 20.02 2.84
N TRP A 344 8.14 20.99 1.94
CA TRP A 344 7.18 21.18 0.84
C TRP A 344 7.17 20.01 -0.15
N GLN A 345 8.31 19.32 -0.35
CA GLN A 345 8.39 18.17 -1.24
C GLN A 345 7.61 16.99 -0.68
N TYR A 346 7.63 16.78 0.64
CA TYR A 346 6.82 15.73 1.27
C TYR A 346 5.33 15.90 0.95
N TYR A 347 4.81 17.10 1.16
CA TYR A 347 3.40 17.41 0.90
C TYR A 347 3.03 17.38 -0.59
N LEU A 348 3.99 17.69 -1.48
CA LEU A 348 3.81 17.58 -2.92
C LEU A 348 3.73 16.11 -3.36
N TYR A 349 4.64 15.27 -2.85
CA TYR A 349 4.69 13.84 -3.12
C TYR A 349 3.43 13.13 -2.60
N LEU A 350 2.96 13.47 -1.40
CA LEU A 350 1.66 13.04 -0.89
C LEU A 350 0.50 13.47 -1.80
N GLY A 351 0.54 14.70 -2.32
CA GLY A 351 -0.49 15.21 -3.22
C GLY A 351 -0.51 14.46 -4.55
N LEU A 352 0.66 14.13 -5.10
CA LEU A 352 0.81 13.34 -6.31
C LEU A 352 0.30 11.90 -6.09
N TYR A 353 0.73 11.26 -5.00
CA TYR A 353 0.27 9.93 -4.60
C TYR A 353 -1.27 9.88 -4.57
N ASN A 354 -1.87 10.81 -3.83
CA ASN A 354 -3.31 10.85 -3.62
C ASN A 354 -4.10 11.17 -4.90
N THR A 355 -3.52 11.98 -5.79
CA THR A 355 -4.12 12.26 -7.09
C THR A 355 -4.17 11.01 -7.98
N LEU A 356 -3.13 10.18 -7.92
CA LEU A 356 -3.05 8.93 -8.68
C LEU A 356 -3.94 7.84 -8.07
N TYR A 357 -4.01 7.79 -6.74
CA TYR A 357 -4.97 6.97 -6.01
C TYR A 357 -6.42 7.30 -6.41
N MET A 358 -6.80 8.58 -6.48
CA MET A 358 -8.16 9.00 -6.86
C MET A 358 -8.45 8.95 -8.38
N ALA A 359 -7.48 8.53 -9.20
CA ALA A 359 -7.58 8.67 -10.65
C ALA A 359 -8.68 7.79 -11.26
N ASP A 360 -8.86 6.58 -10.76
CA ASP A 360 -9.89 5.63 -11.20
C ASP A 360 -11.31 6.12 -10.88
N ASP A 361 -11.51 6.67 -9.68
CA ASP A 361 -12.75 7.32 -9.24
C ASP A 361 -13.12 8.50 -10.14
N ILE A 362 -12.14 9.36 -10.47
CA ILE A 362 -12.31 10.47 -11.40
C ILE A 362 -12.72 9.94 -12.79
N ILE A 363 -12.03 8.92 -13.30
CA ILE A 363 -12.33 8.32 -14.61
C ILE A 363 -13.77 7.78 -14.63
N VAL A 364 -14.17 7.00 -13.63
CA VAL A 364 -15.52 6.44 -13.60
C VAL A 364 -16.57 7.51 -13.41
N PHE A 365 -16.34 8.51 -12.56
CA PHE A 365 -17.26 9.63 -12.43
C PHE A 365 -17.45 10.38 -13.75
N VAL A 366 -16.38 10.69 -14.48
CA VAL A 366 -16.45 11.37 -15.77
C VAL A 366 -17.23 10.53 -16.79
N ILE A 367 -16.98 9.22 -16.84
CA ILE A 367 -17.72 8.29 -17.71
C ILE A 367 -19.21 8.28 -17.31
N ALA A 368 -19.52 8.16 -16.02
CA ALA A 368 -20.89 8.13 -15.52
C ALA A 368 -21.62 9.44 -15.83
N ALA A 369 -21.03 10.58 -15.49
CA ALA A 369 -21.61 11.91 -15.69
C ALA A 369 -21.88 12.24 -17.17
N THR A 370 -21.10 11.69 -18.10
CA THR A 370 -21.27 11.88 -19.55
C THR A 370 -22.17 10.84 -20.21
N THR A 371 -22.18 9.59 -19.71
CA THR A 371 -22.87 8.44 -20.33
C THR A 371 -24.32 8.27 -19.84
N MET A 372 -24.78 9.10 -18.89
CA MET A 372 -26.12 8.98 -18.34
C MET A 372 -27.24 9.21 -19.38
N ASN A 373 -27.66 8.11 -19.98
CA ASN A 373 -28.95 7.89 -20.62
C ASN A 373 -29.24 6.38 -20.83
N TYR A 374 -28.33 5.46 -20.42
CA TYR A 374 -28.38 4.06 -20.87
C TYR A 374 -28.17 2.97 -19.80
N VAL A 375 -27.99 3.31 -18.52
CA VAL A 375 -27.76 2.30 -17.47
C VAL A 375 -29.01 2.07 -16.64
N HIS A 376 -29.91 1.23 -17.16
CA HIS A 376 -30.92 0.58 -16.32
C HIS A 376 -30.27 -0.63 -15.64
N LEU A 377 -30.00 -0.53 -14.35
CA LEU A 377 -29.53 -1.67 -13.55
C LEU A 377 -30.66 -2.72 -13.50
N ASN A 378 -30.46 -3.83 -14.21
CA ASN A 378 -31.42 -4.93 -14.27
C ASN A 378 -31.48 -5.65 -12.91
N ASN A 379 -32.66 -6.04 -12.44
CA ASN A 379 -32.87 -6.72 -11.14
C ASN A 379 -32.06 -8.03 -11.00
N LYS A 380 -31.62 -8.63 -12.12
CA LYS A 380 -30.72 -9.80 -12.11
C LYS A 380 -29.29 -9.44 -11.67
N TYR A 381 -28.78 -8.26 -12.03
CA TYR A 381 -27.44 -7.82 -11.66
C TYR A 381 -27.36 -7.48 -10.17
N ASP A 382 -28.36 -6.79 -9.62
CA ASP A 382 -28.42 -6.47 -8.18
C ASP A 382 -28.30 -7.73 -7.29
N ARG A 383 -28.96 -8.82 -7.69
CA ARG A 383 -28.86 -10.11 -6.98
C ARG A 383 -27.42 -10.66 -7.03
N TRP A 384 -26.81 -10.77 -8.20
CA TRP A 384 -25.47 -11.32 -8.33
C TRP A 384 -24.39 -10.43 -7.70
N MET A 385 -24.57 -9.11 -7.72
CA MET A 385 -23.67 -8.17 -7.06
C MET A 385 -23.66 -8.35 -5.53
N LYS A 386 -24.81 -8.65 -4.90
CA LYS A 386 -24.87 -8.97 -3.47
C LYS A 386 -24.08 -10.22 -3.11
N LEU A 387 -24.10 -11.26 -3.96
CA LEU A 387 -23.28 -12.46 -3.73
C LEU A 387 -21.79 -12.15 -3.89
N VAL A 388 -21.40 -11.55 -5.02
CA VAL A 388 -19.99 -11.26 -5.31
C VAL A 388 -19.40 -10.28 -4.28
N GLY A 389 -20.14 -9.23 -3.93
CA GLY A 389 -19.73 -8.27 -2.91
C GLY A 389 -19.71 -8.86 -1.50
N GLY A 390 -20.68 -9.71 -1.16
CA GLY A 390 -20.69 -10.43 0.11
C GLY A 390 -19.46 -11.32 0.26
N ILE A 391 -19.13 -12.12 -0.76
CA ILE A 391 -17.94 -12.98 -0.76
C ILE A 391 -16.67 -12.14 -0.64
N LEU A 392 -16.53 -11.10 -1.45
CA LEU A 392 -15.33 -10.28 -1.50
C LEU A 392 -15.10 -9.49 -0.19
N ILE A 393 -16.16 -8.92 0.40
CA ILE A 393 -16.10 -8.24 1.70
C ILE A 393 -15.76 -9.22 2.84
N ILE A 394 -16.30 -10.45 2.81
CA ILE A 394 -15.92 -11.49 3.80
C ILE A 394 -14.44 -11.86 3.63
N THR A 395 -13.97 -12.07 2.41
CA THR A 395 -12.56 -12.41 2.15
C THR A 395 -11.65 -11.32 2.70
N ILE A 396 -11.94 -10.04 2.44
CA ILE A 396 -11.18 -8.92 3.01
C ILE A 396 -11.29 -8.91 4.53
N GLY A 397 -12.49 -9.07 5.10
CA GLY A 397 -12.69 -9.10 6.54
C GLY A 397 -11.89 -10.22 7.23
N LEU A 398 -11.81 -11.40 6.62
CA LEU A 398 -10.99 -12.53 7.09
C LEU A 398 -9.50 -12.22 7.00
N ILE A 399 -9.03 -11.64 5.88
CA ILE A 399 -7.62 -11.27 5.74
C ILE A 399 -7.23 -10.21 6.77
N LEU A 400 -8.08 -9.18 6.97
CA LEU A 400 -7.86 -8.15 7.99
C LEU A 400 -7.80 -8.72 9.42
N ALA A 401 -8.53 -9.80 9.71
CA ALA A 401 -8.60 -10.40 11.04
C ALA A 401 -7.53 -11.48 11.31
N ILE A 402 -7.11 -12.25 10.31
CA ILE A 402 -6.27 -13.45 10.50
C ILE A 402 -4.80 -13.19 10.14
N LYS A 403 -4.54 -12.63 8.96
CA LYS A 403 -3.18 -12.37 8.47
C LYS A 403 -3.10 -11.01 7.81
N PRO A 404 -2.85 -9.98 8.62
CA PRO A 404 -2.75 -8.62 8.18
C PRO A 404 -1.82 -8.37 6.98
N ASP A 405 -0.70 -9.09 6.99
CA ASP A 405 0.48 -8.92 6.15
C ASP A 405 0.25 -9.37 4.69
N LEU A 406 -0.90 -9.99 4.41
CA LEU A 406 -1.28 -10.36 3.03
C LEU A 406 -1.78 -9.17 2.20
N LEU A 407 -2.11 -8.03 2.85
CA LEU A 407 -2.64 -6.83 2.18
C LEU A 407 -1.58 -5.74 1.98
N GLY A 408 -0.32 -6.00 2.32
CA GLY A 408 0.79 -5.07 2.24
C GLY A 408 1.99 -5.62 2.98
#